data_AF-A0AA39K050-F1
#
_entry.id   AF-A0AA39K050-F1
#
_cell.length_a   1.000
_cell.length_b   1.000
_cell.length_c   1.000
_cell.angle_alpha   90.00
_cell.angle_beta   90.00
_cell.angle_gamma   90.00
#
_symmetry.space_group_name_H-M   'P 1'
#
loop_
_entity.id
_entity.type
_entity.pdbx_description
1 polymer ?
#
loop_
_entity_poly.entity_id
_entity_poly.type
_entity_poly.pdbx_seq_one_letter_code
_entity_poly.pdbx_strand_id
1 'polypeptide(L)'
;MSFFCRPAPIRSATGTFLRNLRRLQSTASIIDGPPVTETNRAEATMKRFWKDVDIEKRGDSFAVTLDRRSLKTPSGNTLLLPGTKKLVATLIATEWDNQDKLLKPHALPITSLVSRAIDSLGEDAAREEVCHALLEYFDTDTICFHEDYPPQLVTLQSDHWDPLLEWARNAFNVEIHKFESILSNKQPEATKQKFIEELKTFTSWEMAAMERATYITKSFLIALALVKRFITVEQASIAARVEVSSQIERWGEVEDSHDVDFHDVRRQLGSAACLLSLT
;
A
#
# COMPACT_ATOMS: atom_id res chain seq x y z
N MET A 1 18.73 -0.02 3.60
CA MET A 1 17.32 0.36 3.82
C MET A 1 16.76 0.64 2.43
N SER A 2 16.21 -0.37 1.77
CA SER A 2 15.61 -0.19 0.44
C SER A 2 14.31 0.58 0.63
N PHE A 3 13.98 1.47 -0.30
CA PHE A 3 12.85 2.41 -0.22
C PHE A 3 11.50 1.70 -0.29
N PHE A 4 11.56 0.40 -0.55
CA PHE A 4 10.48 -0.53 -0.71
C PHE A 4 10.80 -1.69 0.21
N CYS A 5 9.86 -2.09 1.06
CA CYS A 5 10.02 -3.24 1.92
C CYS A 5 10.45 -4.44 1.08
N ARG A 6 11.75 -4.77 1.11
CA ARG A 6 12.20 -6.12 0.75
C ARG A 6 11.70 -7.02 1.88
N PRO A 7 10.93 -8.10 1.60
CA PRO A 7 10.68 -9.10 2.62
C PRO A 7 12.03 -9.62 3.13
N ALA A 8 12.19 -9.62 4.45
CA ALA A 8 13.39 -10.13 5.08
C ALA A 8 13.47 -11.65 4.84
N PRO A 9 14.64 -12.23 4.52
CA PRO A 9 14.76 -13.68 4.45
C PRO A 9 14.56 -14.28 5.84
N ILE A 10 13.62 -15.21 5.96
CA ILE A 10 13.36 -16.00 7.17
C ILE A 10 14.63 -16.78 7.50
N ARG A 11 15.36 -16.36 8.55
CA ARG A 11 16.50 -17.12 9.09
C ARG A 11 15.99 -18.02 10.21
N SER A 12 15.99 -19.33 9.97
CA SER A 12 15.81 -20.34 11.01
C SER A 12 16.96 -20.25 12.03
N ALA A 13 16.61 -20.02 13.29
CA ALA A 13 17.56 -19.94 14.39
C ALA A 13 17.90 -21.34 14.93
N THR A 14 19.18 -21.71 14.91
CA THR A 14 19.75 -22.70 15.82
C THR A 14 21.15 -22.29 16.26
N GLY A 15 21.28 -21.91 17.53
CA GLY A 15 22.26 -22.45 18.47
C GLY A 15 23.77 -22.23 18.25
N THR A 16 24.28 -21.18 18.90
CA THR A 16 25.43 -21.14 19.83
C THR A 16 26.89 -21.37 19.38
N PHE A 17 27.73 -20.47 19.92
CA PHE A 17 29.12 -20.61 20.40
C PHE A 17 30.26 -19.90 19.67
N LEU A 18 30.98 -19.11 20.46
CA LEU A 18 32.12 -18.24 20.14
C LEU A 18 33.41 -19.02 19.82
N ARG A 19 34.17 -18.56 18.82
CA ARG A 19 35.59 -18.13 18.87
C ARG A 19 36.37 -18.36 17.56
N ASN A 20 37.33 -17.46 17.35
CA ASN A 20 38.55 -17.53 16.54
C ASN A 20 38.53 -16.93 15.13
N LEU A 21 39.11 -15.72 15.09
CA LEU A 21 39.71 -15.03 13.95
C LEU A 21 40.76 -15.91 13.24
N ARG A 22 40.53 -16.23 11.96
CA ARG A 22 41.60 -16.42 10.98
C ARG A 22 41.22 -15.79 9.65
N ARG A 23 42.14 -14.95 9.18
CA ARG A 23 42.14 -14.18 7.94
C ARG A 23 42.16 -15.15 6.74
N LEU A 24 41.07 -15.18 5.97
CA LEU A 24 41.05 -15.76 4.62
C LEU A 24 40.73 -14.61 3.67
N GLN A 25 41.73 -14.19 2.89
CA GLN A 25 41.52 -13.34 1.73
C GLN A 25 40.77 -14.16 0.69
N SER A 26 39.44 -14.00 0.68
CA SER A 26 38.60 -14.47 -0.42
C SER A 26 38.61 -13.39 -1.50
N THR A 27 39.18 -13.72 -2.65
CA THR A 27 38.94 -13.00 -3.90
C THR A 27 37.49 -13.27 -4.31
N ALA A 28 36.57 -12.46 -3.81
CA ALA A 28 35.20 -12.46 -4.27
C ALA A 28 35.19 -11.91 -5.70
N SER A 29 34.82 -12.75 -6.66
CA SER A 29 34.42 -12.32 -8.00
C SER A 29 33.27 -11.33 -7.85
N ILE A 30 33.46 -10.10 -8.31
CA ILE A 30 32.40 -9.11 -8.44
C ILE A 30 31.41 -9.67 -9.46
N ILE A 31 30.30 -10.22 -8.98
CA ILE A 31 29.15 -10.49 -9.82
C ILE A 31 28.60 -9.11 -10.15
N ASP A 32 28.85 -8.62 -11.37
CA ASP A 32 28.27 -7.37 -11.85
C ASP A 32 26.76 -7.51 -11.75
N GLY A 33 26.18 -6.79 -10.78
CA GLY A 33 24.74 -6.61 -10.70
C GLY A 33 24.21 -5.89 -11.94
N PRO A 34 22.88 -5.81 -12.13
CA PRO A 34 22.32 -5.06 -13.23
C PRO A 34 22.88 -3.62 -13.27
N PRO A 35 23.11 -3.06 -14.47
CA PRO A 35 23.76 -1.77 -14.64
C PRO A 35 23.06 -0.69 -13.80
N VAL A 36 23.83 0.09 -13.03
CA VAL A 36 23.31 1.11 -12.13
C VAL A 36 22.54 2.15 -12.95
N THR A 37 21.23 2.18 -12.76
CA THR A 37 20.34 3.11 -13.43
C THR A 37 20.41 4.47 -12.76
N GLU A 38 19.91 5.50 -13.45
CA GLU A 38 19.78 6.83 -12.87
C GLU A 38 18.82 6.83 -11.68
N THR A 39 17.70 6.11 -11.76
CA THR A 39 16.79 5.92 -10.62
C THR A 39 17.50 5.27 -9.43
N ASN A 40 18.34 4.26 -9.65
CA ASN A 40 19.13 3.63 -8.58
C ASN A 40 20.17 4.60 -8.00
N ARG A 41 20.72 5.51 -8.82
CA ARG A 41 21.61 6.57 -8.35
C ARG A 41 20.86 7.61 -7.51
N ALA A 42 19.63 7.97 -7.90
CA ALA A 42 18.72 8.80 -7.10
C ALA A 42 18.52 8.19 -5.72
N GLU A 43 18.19 6.90 -5.71
CA GLU A 43 17.94 6.10 -4.52
C GLU A 43 19.18 6.06 -3.63
N ALA A 44 20.35 5.78 -4.19
CA ALA A 44 21.59 5.68 -3.43
C ALA A 44 22.08 7.04 -2.89
N THR A 45 21.87 8.13 -3.63
CA THR A 45 22.42 9.45 -3.27
C THR A 45 21.43 10.37 -2.57
N MET A 46 20.13 10.06 -2.62
CA MET A 46 19.02 10.89 -2.13
C MET A 46 19.01 12.30 -2.73
N LYS A 47 19.60 12.50 -3.91
CA LYS A 47 19.74 13.81 -4.55
C LYS A 47 19.14 13.81 -5.94
N ARG A 48 18.50 14.92 -6.33
CA ARG A 48 18.09 15.15 -7.72
C ARG A 48 19.35 15.36 -8.56
N PHE A 49 19.44 14.59 -9.65
CA PHE A 49 20.50 14.72 -10.65
C PHE A 49 19.94 14.94 -12.06
N TRP A 50 18.62 14.91 -12.23
CA TRP A 50 17.95 15.14 -13.51
C TRP A 50 17.45 16.58 -13.61
N LYS A 51 17.35 17.07 -14.84
CA LYS A 51 16.78 18.38 -15.13
C LYS A 51 15.33 18.26 -15.58
N ASP A 52 15.08 17.46 -16.60
CA ASP A 52 13.80 17.39 -17.30
C ASP A 52 13.09 16.06 -16.99
N VAL A 53 11.76 16.12 -16.82
CA VAL A 53 10.88 14.95 -16.63
C VAL A 53 9.85 14.92 -17.75
N ASP A 54 9.80 13.83 -18.50
CA ASP A 54 8.93 13.68 -19.67
C ASP A 54 8.12 12.38 -19.62
N ILE A 55 7.08 12.32 -20.45
CA ILE A 55 6.28 11.11 -20.67
C ILE A 55 6.42 10.73 -22.13
N GLU A 56 7.04 9.58 -22.39
CA GLU A 56 7.22 9.02 -23.71
C GLU A 56 6.18 7.94 -23.99
N LYS A 57 5.48 8.04 -25.12
CA LYS A 57 4.67 6.95 -25.64
C LYS A 57 5.57 5.92 -26.33
N ARG A 58 5.47 4.66 -25.91
CA ARG A 58 6.22 3.52 -26.45
C ARG A 58 5.25 2.43 -26.87
N GLY A 59 4.89 2.42 -28.15
CA GLY A 59 3.82 1.55 -28.65
C GLY A 59 2.49 1.91 -27.98
N ASP A 60 1.88 0.94 -27.28
CA ASP A 60 0.65 1.12 -26.51
C ASP A 60 0.90 1.34 -25.00
N SER A 61 2.11 1.74 -24.63
CA SER A 61 2.50 2.00 -23.23
C SER A 61 3.08 3.40 -23.06
N PHE A 62 3.11 3.87 -21.82
CA PHE A 62 3.77 5.10 -21.39
C PHE A 62 4.99 4.77 -20.53
N ALA A 63 6.08 5.47 -20.78
CA ALA A 63 7.27 5.47 -19.94
C ALA A 63 7.50 6.88 -19.42
N VAL A 64 7.68 7.03 -18.11
CA VAL A 64 8.17 8.30 -17.54
C VAL A 64 9.69 8.30 -17.66
N THR A 65 10.26 9.41 -18.10
CA THR A 65 11.70 9.55 -18.31
C THR A 65 12.28 10.71 -17.52
N LEU A 66 13.51 10.53 -17.04
CA LEU A 66 14.37 11.57 -16.44
C LEU A 66 15.50 11.83 -17.43
N ASP A 67 15.65 13.05 -17.93
CA ASP A 67 16.63 13.40 -18.97
C ASP A 67 16.68 12.38 -20.13
N ARG A 68 15.50 11.93 -20.60
CA ARG A 68 15.27 10.91 -21.65
C ARG A 68 15.56 9.46 -21.26
N ARG A 69 15.93 9.17 -20.01
CA ARG A 69 16.10 7.79 -19.50
C ARG A 69 14.87 7.32 -18.75
N SER A 70 14.35 6.15 -19.10
CA SER A 70 13.18 5.60 -18.43
C SER A 70 13.40 5.36 -16.95
N LEU A 71 12.40 5.71 -16.15
CA LEU A 71 12.32 5.31 -14.75
C LEU A 71 12.35 3.79 -14.64
N LYS A 72 13.01 3.35 -13.57
CA LYS A 72 13.21 1.95 -13.24
C LYS A 72 12.62 1.67 -11.87
N THR A 73 12.00 0.52 -11.73
CA THR A 73 11.53 0.04 -10.43
C THR A 73 12.73 -0.41 -9.58
N PRO A 74 12.56 -0.60 -8.26
CA PRO A 74 13.62 -1.09 -7.37
C PRO A 74 14.22 -2.44 -7.78
N SER A 75 13.43 -3.33 -8.41
CA SER A 75 13.93 -4.59 -8.96
C SER A 75 14.65 -4.42 -10.31
N GLY A 76 14.73 -3.20 -10.85
CA GLY A 76 15.41 -2.87 -12.10
C GLY A 76 14.54 -3.00 -13.35
N ASN A 77 13.24 -3.29 -13.20
CA ASN A 77 12.31 -3.35 -14.32
C ASN A 77 12.04 -1.95 -14.86
N THR A 78 11.76 -1.83 -16.15
CA THR A 78 11.30 -0.54 -16.71
C THR A 78 9.91 -0.24 -16.18
N LEU A 79 9.70 0.96 -15.62
CA LEU A 79 8.39 1.42 -15.19
C LEU A 79 7.56 1.77 -16.43
N LEU A 80 6.88 0.76 -16.98
CA LEU A 80 5.99 0.88 -18.14
C LEU A 80 4.54 0.78 -17.67
N LEU A 81 3.75 1.78 -18.05
CA LEU A 81 2.31 1.84 -17.79
C LEU A 81 1.56 1.52 -19.08
N PRO A 82 0.46 0.76 -19.02
CA PRO A 82 -0.38 0.53 -20.21
C PRO A 82 -1.00 1.85 -20.71
N GLY A 83 -1.42 1.88 -21.97
CA GLY A 83 -2.02 3.06 -22.61
C GLY A 83 -3.28 3.57 -21.91
N THR A 84 -3.95 2.72 -21.15
CA THR A 84 -5.09 3.08 -20.30
C THR A 84 -4.70 3.86 -19.04
N LYS A 85 -3.41 3.98 -18.69
CA LYS A 85 -2.93 4.62 -17.45
C LYS A 85 -2.18 5.92 -17.69
N LYS A 86 -2.67 6.75 -18.62
CA LYS A 86 -2.06 8.05 -18.95
C LYS A 86 -2.07 9.02 -17.77
N LEU A 87 -3.18 9.14 -17.02
CA LEU A 87 -3.19 9.99 -15.83
C LEU A 87 -2.17 9.52 -14.78
N VAL A 88 -2.04 8.21 -14.55
CA VAL A 88 -1.05 7.66 -13.61
C VAL A 88 0.38 8.01 -14.04
N ALA A 89 0.70 7.92 -15.34
CA ALA A 89 2.00 8.36 -15.87
C ALA A 89 2.24 9.85 -15.63
N THR A 90 1.20 10.67 -15.77
CA THR A 90 1.26 12.13 -15.53
C THR A 90 1.49 12.44 -14.06
N LEU A 91 0.82 11.73 -13.17
CA LEU A 91 1.01 11.87 -11.73
C LEU A 91 2.42 11.44 -11.31
N ILE A 92 2.96 10.36 -11.87
CA ILE A 92 4.35 9.95 -11.63
C ILE A 92 5.32 11.02 -12.15
N ALA A 93 5.15 11.51 -13.38
CA ALA A 93 5.99 12.59 -13.88
C ALA A 93 5.97 13.82 -12.94
N THR A 94 4.78 14.16 -12.43
CA THR A 94 4.59 15.26 -11.46
C THR A 94 5.28 14.99 -10.12
N GLU A 95 5.24 13.75 -9.60
CA GLU A 95 5.96 13.37 -8.38
C GLU A 95 7.47 13.57 -8.51
N TRP A 96 8.04 13.19 -9.66
CA TRP A 96 9.47 13.31 -9.91
C TRP A 96 9.90 14.74 -10.26
N ASP A 97 9.06 15.51 -10.93
CA ASP A 97 9.37 16.91 -11.23
C ASP A 97 9.31 17.81 -9.99
N ASN A 98 8.46 17.49 -9.01
CA ASN A 98 8.37 18.21 -7.74
C ASN A 98 9.47 17.85 -6.72
N GLN A 99 10.45 17.02 -7.09
CA GLN A 99 11.59 16.76 -6.21
C GLN A 99 12.60 17.91 -6.30
N ASP A 100 12.92 18.56 -5.20
CA ASP A 100 13.90 19.66 -5.19
C ASP A 100 15.35 19.11 -5.18
N LYS A 101 16.19 19.59 -4.25
CA LYS A 101 17.59 19.17 -4.11
C LYS A 101 17.72 17.75 -3.58
N LEU A 102 16.83 17.36 -2.67
CA LEU A 102 16.83 16.07 -2.00
C LEU A 102 15.59 15.29 -2.42
N LEU A 103 15.80 14.02 -2.77
CA LEU A 103 14.73 13.08 -3.06
C LEU A 103 13.98 12.76 -1.77
N LYS A 104 12.66 12.98 -1.75
CA LYS A 104 11.79 12.72 -0.60
C LYS A 104 10.92 11.50 -0.90
N PRO A 105 11.21 10.31 -0.34
CA PRO A 105 10.48 9.08 -0.65
C PRO A 105 8.98 9.15 -0.34
N HIS A 106 8.63 9.82 0.76
CA HIS A 106 7.24 10.02 1.15
C HIS A 106 6.45 10.84 0.11
N ALA A 107 7.11 11.63 -0.73
CA ALA A 107 6.51 12.41 -1.81
C ALA A 107 6.37 11.64 -3.14
N LEU A 108 6.64 10.32 -3.16
CA LEU A 108 6.52 9.45 -4.33
C LEU A 108 5.47 8.32 -4.17
N PRO A 109 4.26 8.58 -3.62
CA PRO A 109 3.31 7.52 -3.30
C PRO A 109 2.86 6.69 -4.52
N ILE A 110 2.56 7.31 -5.67
CA ILE A 110 2.08 6.64 -6.87
C ILE A 110 3.21 5.89 -7.56
N THR A 111 4.41 6.48 -7.67
CA THR A 111 5.62 5.78 -8.14
C THR A 111 5.83 4.52 -7.31
N SER A 112 5.63 4.63 -5.99
CA SER A 112 5.84 3.50 -5.10
C SER A 112 4.83 2.36 -5.35
N LEU A 113 3.57 2.72 -5.56
CA LEU A 113 2.49 1.77 -5.76
C LEU A 113 2.61 1.08 -7.12
N VAL A 114 2.98 1.82 -8.16
CA VAL A 114 3.22 1.28 -9.50
C VAL A 114 4.44 0.35 -9.50
N SER A 115 5.52 0.73 -8.83
CA SER A 115 6.70 -0.14 -8.69
C SER A 115 6.34 -1.45 -7.99
N ARG A 116 5.55 -1.39 -6.91
CA ARG A 116 5.05 -2.58 -6.20
C ARG A 116 4.21 -3.49 -7.11
N ALA A 117 3.33 -2.92 -7.92
CA ALA A 117 2.50 -3.66 -8.85
C ALA A 117 3.31 -4.36 -9.94
N ILE A 118 4.35 -3.71 -10.48
CA ILE A 118 5.21 -4.24 -11.54
C ILE A 118 6.17 -5.32 -11.00
N ASP A 119 6.79 -5.06 -9.85
CA ASP A 119 7.93 -5.87 -9.40
C ASP A 119 7.56 -7.20 -8.76
N SER A 120 6.39 -7.31 -8.15
CA SER A 120 6.04 -8.56 -7.46
C SER A 120 4.58 -8.99 -7.63
N LEU A 121 3.65 -8.09 -7.94
CA LEU A 121 2.23 -8.48 -8.09
C LEU A 121 1.88 -8.97 -9.51
N GLY A 122 2.87 -9.14 -10.38
CA GLY A 122 2.74 -9.87 -11.64
C GLY A 122 2.89 -11.39 -11.49
N GLU A 123 3.46 -11.85 -10.37
CA GLU A 123 3.70 -13.27 -10.11
C GLU A 123 2.63 -13.86 -9.18
N ASP A 124 2.08 -15.03 -9.54
CA ASP A 124 0.97 -15.65 -8.80
C ASP A 124 1.34 -15.99 -7.35
N ALA A 125 2.55 -16.50 -7.11
CA ALA A 125 3.01 -16.86 -5.76
C ALA A 125 3.07 -15.64 -4.82
N ALA A 126 3.58 -14.51 -5.30
CA ALA A 126 3.64 -13.28 -4.53
C ALA A 126 2.24 -12.68 -4.29
N ARG A 127 1.31 -12.82 -5.25
CA ARG A 127 -0.10 -12.43 -5.07
C ARG A 127 -0.80 -13.28 -4.01
N GLU A 128 -0.52 -14.59 -3.97
CA GLU A 128 -1.06 -15.49 -2.96
C GLU A 128 -0.56 -15.14 -1.55
N GLU A 129 0.73 -14.87 -1.39
CA GLU A 129 1.31 -14.41 -0.12
C GLU A 129 0.62 -13.12 0.38
N VAL A 130 0.43 -12.15 -0.51
CA VAL A 130 -0.26 -10.89 -0.19
C VAL A 130 -1.72 -11.15 0.16
N CYS A 131 -2.42 -12.01 -0.58
CA CYS A 131 -3.80 -12.38 -0.28
C CYS A 131 -3.93 -12.95 1.15
N HIS A 132 -3.03 -13.84 1.55
CA HIS A 132 -3.01 -14.39 2.90
C HIS A 132 -2.74 -13.30 3.94
N ALA A 133 -1.73 -12.47 3.74
CA ALA A 133 -1.39 -11.38 4.66
C ALA A 133 -2.55 -10.35 4.82
N LEU A 134 -3.31 -10.08 3.75
CA LEU A 134 -4.46 -9.19 3.82
C LEU A 134 -5.63 -9.80 4.61
N LEU A 135 -5.82 -11.11 4.53
CA LEU A 135 -6.90 -11.78 5.27
C LEU A 135 -6.63 -11.93 6.76
N GLU A 136 -5.37 -11.86 7.19
CA GLU A 136 -5.04 -11.75 8.63
C GLU A 136 -5.67 -10.49 9.26
N TYR A 137 -5.81 -9.41 8.49
CA TYR A 137 -6.52 -8.21 8.94
C TYR A 137 -8.02 -8.43 9.08
N PHE A 138 -8.63 -9.36 8.34
CA PHE A 138 -10.09 -9.51 8.35
C PHE A 138 -10.60 -10.06 9.69
N ASP A 139 -9.86 -10.95 10.35
CA ASP A 139 -10.22 -11.40 11.70
C ASP A 139 -10.15 -10.27 12.73
N THR A 140 -9.22 -9.33 12.54
CA THR A 140 -8.92 -8.20 13.45
C THR A 140 -9.36 -6.86 12.88
N ASP A 141 -10.31 -6.86 11.94
CA ASP A 141 -10.70 -5.65 11.22
C ASP A 141 -11.40 -4.68 12.16
N THR A 142 -10.85 -3.46 12.30
CA THR A 142 -11.34 -2.48 13.29
C THR A 142 -12.84 -2.24 13.17
N ILE A 143 -13.39 -2.25 11.94
CA ILE A 143 -14.81 -1.96 11.72
C ILE A 143 -15.74 -3.08 12.20
N CYS A 144 -15.19 -4.23 12.59
CA CYS A 144 -15.95 -5.30 13.21
C CYS A 144 -16.03 -5.17 14.73
N PHE A 145 -15.29 -4.25 15.37
CA PHE A 145 -15.25 -4.11 16.84
C PHE A 145 -16.06 -2.91 17.31
N HIS A 146 -17.33 -3.14 17.67
CA HIS A 146 -18.21 -2.08 18.13
C HIS A 146 -18.16 -1.94 19.64
N GLU A 147 -18.23 -0.70 20.09
CA GLU A 147 -18.37 -0.34 21.50
C GLU A 147 -19.83 0.01 21.81
N ASP A 148 -20.24 -0.12 23.07
CA ASP A 148 -21.54 0.33 23.57
C ASP A 148 -21.48 1.72 24.25
N TYR A 149 -20.27 2.23 24.49
CA TYR A 149 -20.00 3.50 25.13
C TYR A 149 -18.61 4.03 24.74
N PRO A 150 -18.38 5.37 24.65
CA PRO A 150 -19.32 6.48 24.84
C PRO A 150 -20.28 6.69 23.67
N PRO A 151 -21.47 7.31 23.87
CA PRO A 151 -22.51 7.42 22.84
C PRO A 151 -22.04 8.07 21.53
N GLN A 152 -21.10 9.01 21.63
CA GLN A 152 -20.50 9.69 20.47
C GLN A 152 -19.67 8.73 19.61
N LEU A 153 -18.89 7.83 20.23
CA LEU A 153 -18.18 6.78 19.51
C LEU A 153 -19.15 5.81 18.87
N VAL A 154 -20.18 5.37 19.60
CA VAL A 154 -21.22 4.47 19.08
C VAL A 154 -21.91 5.08 17.85
N THR A 155 -22.20 6.37 17.89
CA THR A 155 -22.81 7.11 16.77
C THR A 155 -21.86 7.11 15.56
N LEU A 156 -20.60 7.50 15.75
CA LEU A 156 -19.62 7.54 14.66
C LEU A 156 -19.34 6.14 14.06
N GLN A 157 -19.25 5.10 14.90
CA GLN A 157 -19.12 3.71 14.44
C GLN A 157 -20.34 3.30 13.61
N SER A 158 -21.55 3.59 14.10
CA SER A 158 -22.78 3.26 13.37
C SER A 158 -22.85 4.00 12.03
N ASP A 159 -22.55 5.29 12.01
CA ASP A 159 -22.66 6.12 10.80
C ASP A 159 -21.62 5.75 9.72
N HIS A 160 -20.42 5.31 10.11
CA HIS A 160 -19.31 5.10 9.19
C HIS A 160 -18.94 3.64 8.93
N TRP A 161 -19.26 2.71 9.84
CA TRP A 161 -18.88 1.30 9.70
C TRP A 161 -20.05 0.40 9.30
N ASP A 162 -21.26 0.62 9.83
CA ASP A 162 -22.41 -0.23 9.51
C ASP A 162 -22.72 -0.27 8.01
N PRO A 163 -22.66 0.86 7.26
CA PRO A 163 -22.86 0.83 5.81
C PRO A 163 -21.84 -0.04 5.07
N LEU A 164 -20.59 -0.10 5.56
CA LEU A 164 -19.53 -0.93 4.97
C LEU A 164 -19.76 -2.41 5.23
N LEU A 165 -20.15 -2.76 6.47
CA LEU A 165 -20.48 -4.13 6.85
C LEU A 165 -21.70 -4.64 6.06
N GLU A 166 -22.76 -3.83 5.97
CA GLU A 166 -23.96 -4.17 5.21
C GLU A 166 -23.64 -4.33 3.72
N TRP A 167 -22.90 -3.39 3.15
CA TRP A 167 -22.45 -3.49 1.76
C TRP A 167 -21.67 -4.77 1.50
N ALA A 168 -20.68 -5.10 2.33
CA ALA A 168 -19.86 -6.30 2.14
C ALA A 168 -20.70 -7.58 2.25
N ARG A 169 -21.61 -7.67 3.24
CA ARG A 169 -22.54 -8.80 3.38
C ARG A 169 -23.40 -8.97 2.12
N ASN A 170 -23.97 -7.88 1.61
CA ASN A 170 -24.86 -7.92 0.46
C ASN A 170 -24.13 -8.15 -0.87
N ALA A 171 -23.02 -7.47 -1.11
CA ALA A 171 -22.27 -7.51 -2.36
C ALA A 171 -21.62 -8.89 -2.59
N PHE A 172 -21.17 -9.54 -1.51
CA PHE A 172 -20.49 -10.84 -1.59
C PHE A 172 -21.37 -12.01 -1.12
N ASN A 173 -22.59 -11.73 -0.63
CA ASN A 173 -23.50 -12.70 -0.06
C ASN A 173 -22.82 -13.55 1.03
N VAL A 174 -22.27 -12.86 2.03
CA VAL A 174 -21.48 -13.44 3.13
C VAL A 174 -21.98 -12.97 4.49
N GLU A 175 -21.62 -13.72 5.52
CA GLU A 175 -21.81 -13.31 6.91
C GLU A 175 -20.53 -12.65 7.44
N ILE A 176 -20.69 -11.55 8.17
CA ILE A 176 -19.58 -10.85 8.85
C ILE A 176 -20.05 -10.60 10.27
N HIS A 177 -19.29 -11.09 11.24
CA HIS A 177 -19.59 -10.93 12.65
C HIS A 177 -19.09 -9.57 13.15
N LYS A 178 -19.86 -8.96 14.05
CA LYS A 178 -19.39 -7.89 14.93
C LYS A 178 -18.91 -8.51 16.24
N PHE A 179 -17.93 -7.88 16.87
CA PHE A 179 -17.35 -8.29 18.13
C PHE A 179 -17.40 -7.10 19.12
N GLU A 180 -17.52 -7.42 20.40
CA GLU A 180 -17.45 -6.46 21.52
C GLU A 180 -16.11 -6.62 22.28
N SER A 181 -15.27 -7.56 21.88
CA SER A 181 -13.99 -7.86 22.52
C SER A 181 -12.99 -8.43 21.54
N ILE A 182 -11.71 -8.13 21.78
CA ILE A 182 -10.58 -8.66 21.01
C ILE A 182 -10.26 -10.13 21.32
N LEU A 183 -10.97 -10.75 22.27
CA LEU A 183 -10.77 -12.14 22.65
C LEU A 183 -11.63 -13.06 21.77
N SER A 184 -10.98 -13.96 21.03
CA SER A 184 -11.63 -14.99 20.18
C SER A 184 -12.49 -14.43 19.03
N ASN A 185 -12.04 -13.36 18.41
CA ASN A 185 -12.57 -12.77 17.18
C ASN A 185 -12.19 -13.60 15.95
N LYS A 186 -13.08 -14.49 15.49
CA LYS A 186 -12.90 -15.22 14.23
C LYS A 186 -14.07 -14.97 13.31
N GLN A 187 -13.76 -14.54 12.08
CA GLN A 187 -14.76 -14.45 11.03
C GLN A 187 -15.05 -15.83 10.43
N PRO A 188 -16.24 -16.04 9.83
CA PRO A 188 -16.59 -17.32 9.21
C PRO A 188 -15.59 -17.72 8.11
N GLU A 189 -15.15 -18.98 8.13
CA GLU A 189 -14.19 -19.48 7.13
C GLU A 189 -14.76 -19.43 5.70
N ALA A 190 -16.07 -19.64 5.56
CA ALA A 190 -16.76 -19.49 4.27
C ALA A 190 -16.66 -18.05 3.72
N THR A 191 -16.72 -17.04 4.59
CA THR A 191 -16.56 -15.63 4.22
C THR A 191 -15.12 -15.33 3.79
N LYS A 192 -14.14 -15.83 4.54
CA LYS A 192 -12.72 -15.73 4.14
C LYS A 192 -12.47 -16.34 2.78
N GLN A 193 -13.00 -17.54 2.53
CA GLN A 193 -12.86 -18.22 1.26
C GLN A 193 -13.47 -17.40 0.10
N LYS A 194 -14.63 -16.76 0.33
CA LYS A 194 -15.23 -15.85 -0.65
C LYS A 194 -14.35 -14.64 -0.96
N PHE A 195 -13.72 -14.05 0.06
CA PHE A 195 -12.78 -12.96 -0.15
C PHE A 195 -11.47 -13.40 -0.81
N ILE A 196 -10.97 -14.61 -0.55
CA ILE A 196 -9.85 -15.20 -1.32
C ILE A 196 -10.22 -15.29 -2.80
N GLU A 197 -11.39 -15.85 -3.11
CA GLU A 197 -11.89 -15.97 -4.48
C GLU A 197 -11.98 -14.60 -5.16
N GLU A 198 -12.48 -13.59 -4.44
CA GLU A 198 -12.57 -12.23 -4.93
C GLU A 198 -11.19 -11.61 -5.22
N LEU A 199 -10.25 -11.69 -4.28
CA LEU A 199 -8.89 -11.15 -4.44
C LEU A 199 -8.12 -11.80 -5.59
N LYS A 200 -8.42 -13.07 -5.90
CA LYS A 200 -7.82 -13.75 -7.07
C LYS A 200 -8.22 -13.09 -8.39
N THR A 201 -9.37 -12.41 -8.46
CA THR A 201 -9.80 -11.70 -9.67
C THR A 201 -9.07 -10.38 -9.89
N PHE A 202 -8.37 -9.85 -8.89
CA PHE A 202 -7.76 -8.52 -8.95
C PHE A 202 -6.59 -8.49 -9.94
N THR A 203 -6.46 -7.40 -10.66
CA THR A 203 -5.23 -7.07 -11.42
C THR A 203 -4.09 -6.76 -10.45
N SER A 204 -2.85 -6.72 -10.96
CA SER A 204 -1.69 -6.31 -10.15
C SER A 204 -1.85 -4.89 -9.56
N TRP A 205 -2.55 -4.01 -10.28
CA TRP A 205 -2.87 -2.65 -9.83
C TRP A 205 -3.89 -2.64 -8.69
N GLU A 206 -4.96 -3.44 -8.80
CA GLU A 206 -5.97 -3.59 -7.76
C GLU A 206 -5.38 -4.24 -6.52
N MET A 207 -4.53 -5.25 -6.68
CA MET A 207 -3.85 -5.89 -5.56
C MET A 207 -2.89 -4.91 -4.84
N ALA A 208 -2.15 -4.07 -5.57
CA ALA A 208 -1.29 -3.05 -4.97
C ALA A 208 -2.10 -2.02 -4.18
N ALA A 209 -3.20 -1.54 -4.77
CA ALA A 209 -4.11 -0.59 -4.14
C ALA A 209 -4.76 -1.19 -2.88
N MET A 210 -5.19 -2.45 -2.95
CA MET A 210 -5.75 -3.20 -1.82
C MET A 210 -4.72 -3.32 -0.69
N GLU A 211 -3.50 -3.76 -0.99
CA GLU A 211 -2.42 -3.90 0.00
C GLU A 211 -2.14 -2.57 0.71
N ARG A 212 -1.97 -1.49 -0.06
CA ARG A 212 -1.75 -0.15 0.50
C ARG A 212 -2.91 0.29 1.38
N ALA A 213 -4.14 0.18 0.89
CA ALA A 213 -5.31 0.65 1.60
C ALA A 213 -5.53 -0.12 2.90
N THR A 214 -5.36 -1.45 2.91
CA THR A 214 -5.47 -2.26 4.12
C THR A 214 -4.43 -1.87 5.15
N TYR A 215 -3.17 -1.66 4.74
CA TYR A 215 -2.11 -1.32 5.69
C TYR A 215 -2.26 0.06 6.30
N ILE A 216 -2.82 1.01 5.56
CA ILE A 216 -3.04 2.38 6.03
C ILE A 216 -4.25 2.46 6.93
N THR A 217 -5.36 1.82 6.53
CA THR A 217 -6.61 1.85 7.30
C THR A 217 -6.65 0.84 8.44
N LYS A 218 -5.73 -0.14 8.43
CA LYS A 218 -5.77 -1.33 9.28
C LYS A 218 -7.08 -2.12 9.15
N SER A 219 -7.79 -1.96 8.03
CA SER A 219 -9.09 -2.56 7.77
C SER A 219 -9.11 -3.18 6.38
N PHE A 220 -9.43 -4.48 6.34
CA PHE A 220 -9.64 -5.21 5.10
C PHE A 220 -10.88 -4.68 4.37
N LEU A 221 -11.98 -4.45 5.10
CA LEU A 221 -13.26 -4.08 4.52
C LEU A 221 -13.28 -2.63 4.02
N ILE A 222 -12.65 -1.68 4.72
CA ILE A 222 -12.51 -0.30 4.21
C ILE A 222 -11.70 -0.32 2.91
N ALA A 223 -10.59 -1.07 2.87
CA ALA A 223 -9.76 -1.21 1.69
C ALA A 223 -10.52 -1.83 0.51
N LEU A 224 -11.26 -2.91 0.77
CA LEU A 224 -12.07 -3.58 -0.24
C LEU A 224 -13.14 -2.64 -0.80
N ALA A 225 -13.83 -1.90 0.05
CA ALA A 225 -14.83 -0.91 -0.34
C ALA A 225 -14.23 0.22 -1.21
N LEU A 226 -13.03 0.69 -0.87
CA LEU A 226 -12.34 1.71 -1.67
C LEU A 226 -11.93 1.17 -3.04
N VAL A 227 -11.33 -0.03 -3.10
CA VAL A 227 -10.88 -0.65 -4.36
C VAL A 227 -12.06 -0.99 -5.27
N LYS A 228 -13.18 -1.46 -4.68
CA LYS A 228 -14.44 -1.68 -5.39
C LYS A 228 -15.22 -0.40 -5.68
N ARG A 229 -14.68 0.77 -5.32
CA ARG A 229 -15.26 2.10 -5.55
C ARG A 229 -16.65 2.27 -4.93
N PHE A 230 -16.94 1.53 -3.86
CA PHE A 230 -18.15 1.71 -3.08
C PHE A 230 -18.09 2.99 -2.25
N ILE A 231 -16.89 3.33 -1.74
CA ILE A 231 -16.63 4.56 -1.00
C ILE A 231 -15.55 5.41 -1.65
N THR A 232 -15.61 6.71 -1.39
CA THR A 232 -14.58 7.68 -1.77
C THR A 232 -13.37 7.63 -0.83
N VAL A 233 -12.27 8.27 -1.23
CA VAL A 233 -11.08 8.45 -0.38
C VAL A 233 -11.40 9.17 0.92
N GLU A 234 -12.27 10.18 0.86
CA GLU A 234 -12.74 10.92 2.04
C GLU A 234 -13.45 9.99 3.02
N GLN A 235 -14.45 9.26 2.53
CA GLN A 235 -15.23 8.33 3.35
C GLN A 235 -14.34 7.23 3.93
N ALA A 236 -13.39 6.69 3.17
CA ALA A 236 -12.44 5.69 3.66
C ALA A 236 -11.52 6.25 4.75
N SER A 237 -11.08 7.51 4.61
CA SER A 237 -10.22 8.18 5.58
C SER A 237 -10.96 8.50 6.88
N ILE A 238 -12.22 8.89 6.80
CA ILE A 238 -13.09 9.09 7.96
C ILE A 238 -13.37 7.75 8.65
N ALA A 239 -13.77 6.73 7.90
CA ALA A 239 -14.07 5.40 8.44
C ALA A 239 -12.87 4.79 9.17
N ALA A 240 -11.64 4.98 8.66
CA ALA A 240 -10.43 4.47 9.29
C ALA A 240 -10.00 5.24 10.56
N ARG A 241 -10.60 6.40 10.83
CA ARG A 241 -10.24 7.30 11.92
C ARG A 241 -11.43 7.57 12.86
N VAL A 242 -12.44 6.71 12.87
CA VAL A 242 -13.65 6.88 13.69
C VAL A 242 -13.29 7.03 15.17
N GLU A 243 -12.43 6.15 15.69
CA GLU A 243 -12.01 6.17 17.09
C GLU A 243 -11.18 7.42 17.39
N VAL A 244 -10.24 7.76 16.50
CA VAL A 244 -9.42 8.98 16.62
C VAL A 244 -10.31 10.24 16.62
N SER A 245 -11.31 10.28 15.75
CA SER A 245 -12.25 11.41 15.65
C SER A 245 -13.07 11.56 16.93
N SER A 246 -13.54 10.45 17.51
CA SER A 246 -14.21 10.46 18.82
C SER A 246 -13.29 10.98 19.94
N GLN A 247 -12.01 10.60 19.93
CA GLN A 247 -11.03 11.08 20.91
C GLN A 247 -10.76 12.57 20.76
N ILE A 248 -10.60 13.06 19.53
CA ILE A 248 -10.42 14.49 19.23
C ILE A 248 -11.63 15.31 19.69
N GLU A 249 -12.84 14.83 19.43
CA GLU A 249 -14.06 15.54 19.82
C GLU A 249 -14.18 15.66 21.35
N ARG A 250 -13.70 14.64 22.08
CA ARG A 250 -13.75 14.62 23.54
C ARG A 250 -12.60 15.38 24.21
N TRP A 251 -11.39 15.31 23.67
CA TRP A 251 -10.16 15.75 24.34
C TRP A 251 -9.41 16.85 23.60
N GLY A 252 -9.90 17.26 22.44
CA GLY A 252 -9.23 18.22 21.55
C GLY A 252 -8.21 17.56 20.63
N GLU A 253 -7.83 18.30 19.60
CA GLU A 253 -6.83 17.89 18.63
C GLU A 253 -5.40 18.04 19.19
N VAL A 254 -4.52 17.10 18.84
CA VAL A 254 -3.08 17.22 19.06
C VAL A 254 -2.44 17.60 17.74
N GLU A 255 -2.05 18.87 17.64
CA GLU A 255 -1.33 19.44 16.49
C GLU A 255 -0.03 18.68 16.22
N ASP A 256 0.39 18.62 14.96
CA ASP A 256 1.53 17.85 14.44
C ASP A 256 1.41 16.32 14.58
N SER A 257 0.25 15.81 15.01
CA SER A 257 -0.02 14.38 15.11
C SER A 257 -1.31 14.00 14.39
N HIS A 258 -2.45 14.47 14.88
CA HIS A 258 -3.76 14.06 14.35
C HIS A 258 -4.02 14.63 12.95
N ASP A 259 -3.58 15.85 12.69
CA ASP A 259 -3.69 16.56 11.41
C ASP A 259 -2.76 15.97 10.34
N VAL A 260 -1.50 15.70 10.71
CA VAL A 260 -0.51 15.07 9.83
C VAL A 260 -0.97 13.67 9.44
N ASP A 261 -1.44 12.87 10.40
CA ASP A 261 -2.01 11.54 10.15
C ASP A 261 -3.22 11.61 9.22
N PHE A 262 -4.15 12.56 9.45
CA PHE A 262 -5.30 12.75 8.60
C PHE A 262 -4.92 12.98 7.13
N HIS A 263 -3.96 13.89 6.91
CA HIS A 263 -3.48 14.18 5.58
C HIS A 263 -2.67 13.02 4.98
N ASP A 264 -1.91 12.28 5.77
CA ASP A 264 -1.16 11.12 5.28
C ASP A 264 -2.08 9.98 4.85
N VAL A 265 -3.06 9.60 5.67
CA VAL A 265 -4.07 8.57 5.33
C VAL A 265 -4.76 8.93 4.02
N ARG A 266 -5.26 10.16 3.89
CA ARG A 266 -5.91 10.63 2.66
C ARG A 266 -5.00 10.58 1.46
N ARG A 267 -3.74 10.99 1.61
CA ARG A 267 -2.75 10.98 0.52
C ARG A 267 -2.46 9.55 0.05
N GLN A 268 -2.32 8.61 0.98
CA GLN A 268 -2.04 7.22 0.68
C GLN A 268 -3.25 6.53 0.02
N LEU A 269 -4.46 6.73 0.57
CA LEU A 269 -5.69 6.21 -0.02
C LEU A 269 -6.01 6.89 -1.36
N GLY A 270 -5.72 8.18 -1.48
CA GLY A 270 -5.79 8.92 -2.73
C GLY A 270 -4.86 8.34 -3.80
N SER A 271 -3.63 7.98 -3.44
CA SER A 271 -2.72 7.33 -4.37
C SER A 271 -3.22 5.96 -4.86
N ALA A 272 -3.86 5.19 -3.97
CA ALA A 272 -4.49 3.92 -4.32
C ALA A 272 -5.66 4.14 -5.28
N ALA A 273 -6.57 5.07 -4.98
CA ALA A 273 -7.69 5.41 -5.85
C ALA A 273 -7.24 5.92 -7.24
N CYS A 274 -6.24 6.82 -7.28
CA CYS A 274 -5.66 7.33 -8.51
C CYS A 274 -5.04 6.22 -9.37
N LEU A 275 -4.35 5.25 -8.75
CA LEU A 275 -3.81 4.10 -9.48
C LEU A 275 -4.90 3.30 -10.20
N LEU A 276 -6.08 3.20 -9.62
CA LEU A 276 -7.21 2.47 -10.19
C LEU A 276 -7.97 3.26 -11.27
N SER A 277 -7.64 4.53 -11.51
CA SER A 277 -8.22 5.28 -12.64
C SER A 277 -7.85 4.61 -13.97
N LEU A 278 -8.82 4.58 -14.90
CA LEU A 278 -8.73 3.94 -16.22
C LEU A 278 -8.45 4.93 -17.36
N THR A 279 -8.42 6.22 -17.06
CA THR A 279 -8.06 7.28 -17.99
C THR A 279 -7.33 8.33 -17.19
#